data_AF-A0A9N9BVV9-F1
#
_entry.id   AF-A0A9N9BVV9-F1
#
_cell.length_a   1.000
_cell.length_b   1.000
_cell.length_c   1.000
_cell.angle_alpha   90.00
_cell.angle_beta   90.00
_cell.angle_gamma   90.00
#
_symmetry.space_group_name_H-M   'P 1'
#
loop_
_entity.id
_entity.type
_entity.pdbx_description
1 polymer ?
#
loop_
_entity_poly.entity_id
_entity_poly.type
_entity_poly.pdbx_seq_one_letter_code
_entity_poly.pdbx_strand_id
1 'polypeptide(L)' 'MTKLFWIKKLANFFYSSAIPFSAIENPYWIDFINTLHPSYNLPNRRQLANKLLDDAYSQECEYLEDKLKKVNNISLISDG' A
#
# COMPACT_ATOMS: atom_id res chain seq x y z
N MET A 1 5.24 18.63 1.27
CA MET A 1 4.80 17.22 1.32
C MET A 1 4.33 16.83 -0.07
N THR A 2 4.99 15.88 -0.74
CA THR A 2 4.77 15.60 -2.17
C THR A 2 3.54 14.69 -2.38
N LYS A 3 2.82 14.87 -3.50
CA LYS A 3 1.62 14.10 -3.91
C LYS A 3 1.79 12.57 -3.75
N LEU A 4 3.00 12.06 -3.98
CA LEU A 4 3.34 10.64 -3.89
C LEU A 4 3.28 10.08 -2.46
N PHE A 5 3.50 10.90 -1.44
CA PHE A 5 3.52 10.47 -0.04
C PHE A 5 2.16 9.91 0.41
N TRP A 6 1.09 10.68 0.18
CA TRP A 6 -0.27 10.31 0.56
C TRP A 6 -0.77 9.06 -0.16
N ILE A 7 -0.45 8.94 -1.45
CA ILE A 7 -0.82 7.77 -2.27
C ILE A 7 -0.19 6.50 -1.73
N LYS A 8 1.08 6.54 -1.35
CA LYS A 8 1.76 5.40 -0.74
C LYS A 8 1.16 5.00 0.61
N LYS A 9 0.86 5.99 1.48
CA LYS A 9 0.21 5.72 2.77
C LYS A 9 -1.17 5.08 2.61
N LEU A 10 -1.95 5.59 1.66
CA LEU A 10 -3.25 5.03 1.33
C LEU A 10 -3.13 3.61 0.79
N ALA A 11 -2.22 3.37 -0.16
CA ALA A 11 -2.02 2.05 -0.75
C ALA A 11 -1.65 1.00 0.32
N ASN A 12 -0.71 1.34 1.21
CA ASN A 12 -0.31 0.46 2.30
C ASN A 12 -1.48 0.12 3.25
N PHE A 13 -2.40 1.05 3.51
CA PHE A 13 -3.61 0.77 4.29
C PHE A 13 -4.50 -0.29 3.63
N PHE A 14 -4.68 -0.21 2.31
CA PHE A 14 -5.42 -1.23 1.56
C PHE A 14 -4.75 -2.60 1.63
N TYR A 15 -3.42 -2.65 1.45
CA TYR A 15 -2.66 -3.90 1.44
C TYR A 15 -2.62 -4.56 2.81
N SER A 16 -2.32 -3.80 3.87
CA SER A 16 -2.22 -4.35 5.23
C SER A 16 -3.56 -4.84 5.77
N SER A 17 -4.66 -4.28 5.28
CA SER A 17 -6.01 -4.58 5.76
C SER A 17 -6.77 -5.56 4.85
N ALA A 18 -6.10 -6.10 3.82
CA ALA A 18 -6.71 -6.97 2.80
C ALA A 18 -8.01 -6.40 2.20
N ILE A 19 -8.08 -5.08 2.03
CA ILE A 19 -9.27 -4.40 1.50
C ILE A 19 -9.35 -4.67 -0.01
N PRO A 20 -10.51 -5.10 -0.54
CA PRO A 20 -10.69 -5.27 -1.97
C PRO A 20 -10.38 -3.98 -2.74
N PHE A 21 -9.61 -4.07 -3.83
CA PHE A 21 -9.22 -2.89 -4.60
C PHE A 21 -10.41 -2.11 -5.19
N SER A 22 -11.55 -2.76 -5.40
CA SER A 22 -12.80 -2.10 -5.82
C SER A 22 -13.32 -1.09 -4.79
N ALA A 23 -12.95 -1.21 -3.51
CA ALA A 23 -13.42 -0.29 -2.47
C ALA A 23 -12.92 1.14 -2.65
N ILE A 24 -11.78 1.35 -3.34
CA ILE A 24 -11.24 2.69 -3.59
C ILE A 24 -12.08 3.52 -4.56
N GLU A 25 -12.90 2.85 -5.37
CA GLU A 25 -13.82 3.46 -6.34
C GLU A 25 -15.24 3.55 -5.78
N ASN A 26 -15.47 3.15 -4.53
CA ASN A 26 -16.77 3.27 -3.90
C ASN A 26 -17.15 4.76 -3.76
N PRO A 27 -18.37 5.17 -4.17
CA PRO A 27 -18.78 6.58 -4.11
C PRO A 27 -18.69 7.20 -2.72
N TYR A 28 -19.04 6.47 -1.66
CA TYR A 28 -18.95 6.96 -0.29
C TYR A 28 -17.52 7.11 0.20
N TRP A 29 -16.61 6.26 -0.29
CA TRP A 29 -15.19 6.40 -0.01
C TRP A 29 -14.60 7.63 -0.71
N ILE A 30 -14.95 7.84 -1.97
CA ILE A 30 -14.52 9.01 -2.74
C ILE A 30 -15.02 10.29 -2.06
N ASP A 31 -16.28 10.33 -1.65
CA ASP A 31 -16.88 11.47 -0.95
C ASP A 31 -16.18 11.75 0.40
N PHE A 32 -15.93 10.70 1.18
CA PHE A 32 -15.20 10.79 2.45
C PHE A 32 -13.81 11.42 2.27
N ILE A 33 -13.02 10.91 1.31
CA ILE A 33 -11.67 11.42 1.05
C ILE A 33 -11.70 12.85 0.48
N ASN A 34 -12.63 13.15 -0.42
CA ASN A 34 -12.80 14.50 -0.97
C ASN A 34 -13.19 15.50 0.13
N THR A 35 -13.99 15.10 1.11
CA THR A 35 -14.34 15.93 2.26
C THR A 35 -13.11 16.21 3.14
N LEU A 36 -12.26 15.21 3.36
CA LEU A 36 -11.04 15.38 4.15
C LEU A 36 -9.95 16.16 3.41
N HIS A 37 -9.80 15.96 2.09
CA HIS A 37 -8.75 16.59 1.30
C HIS A 37 -9.19 16.77 -0.17
N PRO A 38 -9.87 17.88 -0.50
CA PRO A 38 -10.49 18.08 -1.82
C PRO A 38 -9.53 18.08 -3.02
N SER A 39 -8.26 18.41 -2.80
CA SER A 39 -7.23 18.44 -3.87
C SER A 39 -6.55 17.08 -4.08
N TYR A 40 -6.90 16.07 -3.27
CA TYR A 40 -6.31 14.75 -3.36
C TYR A 40 -6.86 13.98 -4.55
N ASN A 41 -5.96 13.56 -5.44
CA ASN A 41 -6.33 12.72 -6.56
C ASN A 41 -6.22 11.26 -6.16
N LEU A 42 -7.36 10.62 -5.89
CA LEU A 42 -7.43 9.19 -5.58
C LEU A 42 -6.89 8.34 -6.76
N PRO A 43 -6.09 7.30 -6.47
CA PRO A 43 -5.77 6.31 -7.49
C PRO A 43 -7.00 5.45 -7.79
N ASN A 44 -7.13 4.99 -9.03
CA ASN A 44 -8.13 4.00 -9.40
C ASN A 44 -7.69 2.58 -9.01
N ARG A 45 -8.60 1.61 -9.09
CA ARG A 45 -8.30 0.22 -8.69
C ARG A 45 -7.12 -0.35 -9.46
N ARG A 46 -6.97 0.00 -10.74
CA ARG A 46 -5.89 -0.52 -11.60
C ARG A 46 -4.53 0.03 -11.17
N GLN A 47 -4.46 1.30 -10.79
CA GLN A 47 -3.23 1.88 -10.24
C GLN A 47 -2.86 1.22 -8.91
N LEU A 48 -3.87 0.96 -8.06
CA LEU A 48 -3.70 0.29 -6.78
C LEU A 48 -3.26 -1.18 -6.93
N ALA A 49 -3.80 -1.90 -7.90
CA ALA A 49 -3.54 -3.33 -8.13
C ALA A 49 -2.25 -3.64 -8.90
N ASN A 50 -1.66 -2.65 -9.57
CA ASN A 50 -0.45 -2.82 -10.38
C ASN A 50 0.68 -2.00 -9.78
N LYS A 51 1.07 -0.90 -10.45
CA LYS A 51 2.23 -0.07 -10.10
C LYS A 51 2.38 0.22 -8.60
N LEU A 52 1.31 0.61 -7.89
CA LEU A 52 1.42 0.93 -6.46
C LEU A 52 1.72 -0.30 -5.60
N LEU A 53 1.20 -1.46 -5.99
CA LEU A 53 1.45 -2.73 -5.31
C LEU A 53 2.88 -3.22 -5.61
N ASP A 54 3.31 -3.15 -6.88
CA ASP A 54 4.66 -3.52 -7.28
C ASP A 54 5.72 -2.64 -6.58
N ASP A 55 5.47 -1.33 -6.52
CA ASP A 55 6.33 -0.37 -5.83
C ASP A 55 6.38 -0.65 -4.31
N ALA A 56 5.26 -1.01 -3.70
CA ALA A 56 5.18 -1.34 -2.27
C ALA A 56 5.89 -2.66 -1.96
N TYR A 57 5.67 -3.69 -2.78
CA TYR A 57 6.34 -4.99 -2.67
C TYR A 57 7.87 -4.83 -2.80
N SER A 58 8.34 -4.10 -3.80
CA SER A 58 9.77 -3.87 -4.02
C SER A 58 10.43 -3.15 -2.84
N GLN A 59 9.76 -2.12 -2.29
CA GLN A 59 10.23 -1.43 -1.08
C GLN A 59 10.28 -2.35 0.14
N GLU A 60 9.30 -3.23 0.31
CA GLU A 60 9.29 -4.19 1.42
C GLU A 60 10.40 -5.24 1.25
N CYS A 61 10.62 -5.74 0.04
CA CYS A 61 11.74 -6.64 -0.26
C CYS A 61 13.09 -6.00 0.06
N GLU A 62 13.34 -4.76 -0.39
CA GLU A 62 14.57 -4.03 -0.07
C GLU A 62 14.77 -3.87 1.44
N TYR A 63 13.72 -3.53 2.17
CA TYR A 63 13.74 -3.43 3.63
C TYR A 63 14.06 -4.77 4.30
N LEU A 64 13.40 -5.84 3.86
CA LEU A 64 13.63 -7.18 4.39
C LEU A 64 15.03 -7.69 4.08
N GLU A 65 15.57 -7.44 2.87
CA GLU A 65 16.95 -7.80 2.51
C GLU A 65 17.99 -7.11 3.40
N ASP A 66 17.83 -5.81 3.67
CA ASP A 66 18.71 -5.09 4.59
C ASP A 66 18.63 -5.65 6.02
N LYS A 67 17.42 -5.99 6.46
CA LYS A 67 17.20 -6.60 7.78
C LYS A 67 17.80 -8.00 7.87
N LEU A 68 17.64 -8.81 6.83
CA LEU A 68 18.15 -10.18 6.74
C LEU A 68 19.67 -10.22 6.73
N LYS A 69 20.35 -9.24 6.10
CA LYS A 69 21.82 -9.13 6.13
C LYS A 69 22.39 -8.87 7.54
N LYS A 70 21.58 -8.36 8.47
CA LYS A 70 22.00 -7.96 9.82
C LYS A 70 21.72 -9.01 10.89
N VAL A 71 20.96 -10.06 10.58
CA VAL A 71 20.57 -11.11 11.55
C VAL A 71 21.50 -12.32 11.45
N ASN A 72 21.86 -12.89 12.60
CA ASN A 72 22.74 -14.06 12.66
C ASN A 72 21.97 -15.39 12.56
N ASN A 73 20.66 -15.37 12.88
CA ASN A 73 19.82 -16.55 12.98
C ASN A 73 18.45 -16.24 12.37
N ILE A 74 17.92 -17.18 11.58
CA ILE A 74 16.60 -17.11 10.97
C ILE A 74 15.85 -18.40 11.33
N SER A 75 14.60 -18.27 11.76
CA SER A 75 13.70 -19.40 11.99
C SER A 75 12.54 -19.30 11.01
N LEU A 76 12.32 -20.37 10.23
CA LEU A 76 11.24 -20.48 9.26
C LEU A 76 10.21 -21.47 9.81
N ILE A 77 8.94 -21.10 9.74
CA ILE A 77 7.82 -21.93 10.16
C ILE A 77 6.88 -22.03 8.96
N SER A 78 6.51 -23.24 8.57
CA SER A 78 5.48 -23.48 7.55
C SER A 78 4.14 -23.63 8.24
N ASP A 79 3.17 -22.83 7.84
CA ASP A 79 1.76 -23.14 8.07
C ASP A 79 1.31 -24.11 6.97
N GLY A 80 0.55 -25.14 7.33
CA GLY A 80 0.28 -26.33 6.50
C GLY A 80 -0.66 -26.10 5.32
#